data_AF-A0A357EGI9-F1
#
_entry.id   AF-A0A357EGI9-F1
#
_cell.length_a   1.000
_cell.length_b   1.000
_cell.length_c   1.000
_cell.angle_alpha   90.00
_cell.angle_beta   90.00
_cell.angle_gamma   90.00
#
_symmetry.space_group_name_H-M   'P 1'
#
loop_
_entity.id
_entity.type
_entity.pdbx_description
1 polymer ?
#
loop_
_entity_poly.entity_id
_entity_poly.type
_entity_poly.pdbx_seq_one_letter_code
_entity_poly.pdbx_strand_id
1 'polypeptide(L)'
;MFVIINSTHTRINRSHLVDLYEKVSWESPEKKFAAKVVNLLYSESDSPLQYKINRLGGRSKQEKWILQSEVFNELLKVVTAHKRWIESHLDMKADRCYALVRDYLKGVKDVMGEIWGQNERYMFTRDVSLKALIRVLDDLIVDRKLISAWEEQRSHQPFAELVKPWATLVKDFRADGFYERFPAKGQLERVRKIHQRLLDAIVG
;
A
#
# COMPACT_ATOMS: atom_id res chain seq x y z
N MET A 1 38.11 29.33 -18.14
CA MET A 1 36.86 30.09 -17.83
C MET A 1 35.85 29.09 -17.30
N PHE A 2 35.71 28.98 -15.97
CA PHE A 2 34.79 28.03 -15.35
C PHE A 2 33.47 28.76 -15.04
N VAL A 3 32.40 28.37 -15.72
CA VAL A 3 31.05 28.83 -15.41
C VAL A 3 30.56 27.98 -14.24
N ILE A 4 30.60 28.55 -13.04
CA ILE A 4 29.88 27.98 -11.89
C ILE A 4 28.40 28.23 -12.15
N ILE A 5 27.67 27.21 -12.59
CA ILE A 5 26.21 27.29 -12.60
C ILE A 5 25.78 27.33 -11.14
N ASN A 6 25.22 28.47 -10.71
CA ASN A 6 24.45 28.57 -9.47
C ASN A 6 23.19 27.70 -9.61
N SER A 7 23.35 26.38 -9.60
CA SER A 7 22.22 25.47 -9.50
C SER A 7 21.82 25.47 -8.04
N THR A 8 20.84 26.30 -7.68
CA THR A 8 20.04 26.04 -6.48
C THR A 8 19.50 24.62 -6.65
N HIS A 9 20.10 23.64 -5.96
CA HIS A 9 19.66 22.26 -6.02
C HIS A 9 18.19 22.24 -5.60
N THR A 10 17.28 22.17 -6.57
CA THR A 10 15.86 22.14 -6.30
C THR A 10 15.63 20.84 -5.58
N ARG A 11 15.26 20.89 -4.29
CA ARG A 11 15.01 19.71 -3.48
C ARG A 11 13.96 18.87 -4.19
N ILE A 12 14.38 17.78 -4.83
CA ILE A 12 13.50 16.91 -5.61
C ILE A 12 12.46 16.33 -4.64
N ASN A 13 11.18 16.49 -4.97
CA ASN A 13 10.08 15.91 -4.19
C ASN A 13 10.24 14.39 -4.09
N ARG A 14 9.93 13.80 -2.92
CA ARG A 14 10.04 12.35 -2.70
C ARG A 14 9.25 11.52 -3.71
N SER A 15 8.08 11.97 -4.16
CA SER A 15 7.31 11.25 -5.19
C SER A 15 8.00 11.29 -6.57
N HIS A 16 8.66 12.40 -6.91
CA HIS A 16 9.50 12.46 -8.13
C HIS A 16 10.66 11.46 -8.09
N LEU A 17 11.27 11.26 -6.93
CA LEU A 17 12.34 10.26 -6.80
C LEU A 17 11.83 8.85 -7.12
N VAL A 18 10.60 8.52 -6.73
CA VAL A 18 10.00 7.21 -7.04
C VAL A 18 9.82 7.01 -8.54
N ASP A 19 9.31 8.01 -9.26
CA ASP A 19 9.18 7.96 -10.73
C ASP A 19 10.54 7.81 -11.43
N LEU A 20 11.60 8.37 -10.85
CA LEU A 20 12.96 8.27 -11.38
C LEU A 20 13.59 6.90 -11.11
N TYR A 21 13.21 6.19 -10.05
CA TYR A 21 13.80 4.87 -9.74
C TYR A 21 13.59 3.84 -10.86
N GLU A 22 12.51 3.93 -11.63
CA GLU A 22 12.32 3.06 -12.80
C GLU A 22 13.34 3.31 -13.93
N LYS A 23 13.87 4.54 -14.03
CA LYS A 23 14.71 5.01 -15.14
C LYS A 23 16.19 5.04 -14.82
N VAL A 24 16.54 5.02 -13.54
CA VAL A 24 17.91 5.20 -13.06
C VAL A 24 18.63 3.85 -12.93
N SER A 25 19.81 3.71 -13.54
CA SER A 25 20.55 2.45 -13.57
C SER A 25 21.24 2.09 -12.24
N TRP A 26 21.65 3.07 -11.43
CA TRP A 26 22.45 2.86 -10.22
C TRP A 26 21.67 2.58 -8.92
N GLU A 27 20.34 2.59 -8.96
CA GLU A 27 19.53 2.38 -7.76
C GLU A 27 19.40 0.89 -7.39
N SER A 28 19.16 0.59 -6.10
CA SER A 28 19.07 -0.79 -5.61
C SER A 28 17.94 -1.58 -6.30
N PRO A 29 18.13 -2.91 -6.53
CA PRO A 29 17.10 -3.75 -7.14
C PRO A 29 15.74 -3.70 -6.41
N GLU A 30 15.75 -3.63 -5.08
CA GLU A 30 14.56 -3.60 -4.23
C GLU A 30 13.74 -2.32 -4.44
N LYS A 31 14.41 -1.18 -4.55
CA LYS A 31 13.72 0.10 -4.82
C LYS A 31 13.12 0.13 -6.23
N LYS A 32 13.84 -0.37 -7.23
CA LYS A 32 13.29 -0.50 -8.60
C LYS A 32 12.07 -1.42 -8.62
N PHE A 33 12.17 -2.54 -7.92
CA PHE A 33 11.09 -3.50 -7.78
C PHE A 33 9.86 -2.88 -7.13
N ALA A 34 10.02 -2.24 -5.96
CA ALA A 34 8.93 -1.57 -5.25
C ALA A 34 8.30 -0.44 -6.08
N ALA A 35 9.12 0.37 -6.78
CA ALA A 35 8.62 1.43 -7.66
C ALA A 35 7.75 0.87 -8.80
N LYS A 36 8.17 -0.23 -9.44
CA LYS A 36 7.38 -0.91 -10.47
C LYS A 36 6.03 -1.41 -9.94
N VAL A 37 6.02 -2.02 -8.75
CA VAL A 37 4.76 -2.48 -8.12
C VAL A 37 3.82 -1.31 -7.84
N VAL A 38 4.34 -0.17 -7.35
CA VAL A 38 3.54 1.06 -7.15
C VAL A 38 2.96 1.57 -8.48
N ASN A 39 3.72 1.51 -9.56
CA ASN A 39 3.26 1.94 -10.88
C ASN A 39 2.13 1.03 -11.41
N LEU A 40 2.24 -0.29 -11.24
CA LEU A 40 1.18 -1.24 -11.57
C LEU A 40 -0.09 -0.98 -10.72
N LEU A 41 0.06 -0.80 -9.40
CA LEU A 41 -1.05 -0.41 -8.52
C LEU A 41 -1.76 0.88 -8.94
N TYR A 42 -1.05 1.82 -9.56
CA TYR A 42 -1.67 3.04 -10.07
C TYR A 42 -2.38 2.85 -11.41
N SER A 43 -1.80 2.07 -12.33
CA SER A 43 -2.16 2.08 -13.76
C SER A 43 -3.14 0.99 -14.15
N GLU A 44 -2.98 -0.21 -13.58
CA GLU A 44 -3.75 -1.39 -13.97
C GLU A 44 -5.24 -1.24 -13.62
N SER A 45 -6.12 -1.63 -14.54
CA SER A 45 -7.58 -1.43 -14.42
C SER A 45 -8.23 -2.27 -13.34
N ASP A 46 -7.60 -3.37 -12.96
CA ASP A 46 -8.11 -4.24 -11.92
C ASP A 46 -7.52 -3.91 -10.53
N SER A 47 -6.72 -2.84 -10.41
CA SER A 47 -6.21 -2.36 -9.14
C SER A 47 -7.28 -1.61 -8.34
N PRO A 48 -7.48 -1.95 -7.05
CA PRO A 48 -8.30 -1.14 -6.14
C PRO A 48 -7.80 0.29 -5.93
N LEU A 49 -6.54 0.58 -6.28
CA LEU A 49 -5.89 1.89 -6.16
C LEU A 49 -5.71 2.61 -7.50
N GLN A 50 -6.35 2.12 -8.57
CA GLN A 50 -6.20 2.70 -9.91
C GLN A 50 -6.48 4.21 -9.88
N TYR A 51 -5.50 5.01 -10.34
CA TYR A 51 -5.53 6.46 -10.33
C TYR A 51 -5.71 7.16 -8.97
N LYS A 52 -5.74 6.42 -7.85
CA LYS A 52 -5.91 6.96 -6.49
C LYS A 52 -4.58 7.35 -5.83
N ILE A 53 -3.47 6.84 -6.33
CA ILE A 53 -2.13 7.23 -5.86
C ILE A 53 -1.75 8.58 -6.47
N ASN A 54 -1.42 9.56 -5.62
CA ASN A 54 -0.99 10.88 -6.05
C ASN A 54 0.44 10.81 -6.58
N ARG A 55 0.59 11.01 -7.90
CA ARG A 55 1.87 11.07 -8.62
C ARG A 55 2.05 12.47 -9.19
N LEU A 56 3.28 12.95 -9.23
CA LEU A 56 3.56 14.25 -9.84
C LEU A 56 3.47 14.15 -11.37
N GLY A 57 2.87 15.16 -12.00
CA GLY A 57 2.59 15.15 -13.44
C GLY A 57 1.37 14.32 -13.88
N GLY A 58 0.70 13.62 -12.95
CA GLY A 58 -0.52 12.86 -13.23
C GLY A 58 -1.73 13.78 -13.44
N ARG A 59 -2.36 13.72 -14.62
CA ARG A 59 -3.54 14.54 -14.99
C ARG A 59 -4.89 13.94 -14.57
N SER A 60 -4.89 12.82 -13.85
CA SER A 60 -6.15 12.17 -13.47
C SER A 60 -6.95 13.08 -12.52
N LYS A 61 -8.14 13.50 -12.96
CA LYS A 61 -9.10 14.31 -12.20
C LYS A 61 -9.73 13.58 -11.01
N GLN A 62 -9.45 12.29 -10.84
CA GLN A 62 -9.96 11.53 -9.72
C GLN A 62 -9.34 11.97 -8.40
N GLU A 63 -10.14 11.92 -7.33
CA GLU A 63 -9.69 12.07 -5.95
C GLU A 63 -8.44 11.20 -5.66
N LYS A 64 -7.47 11.78 -4.96
CA LYS A 64 -6.25 11.10 -4.53
C LYS A 64 -6.32 10.72 -3.07
N TRP A 65 -5.88 9.51 -2.76
CA TRP A 65 -6.02 8.90 -1.44
C TRP A 65 -4.72 8.89 -0.65
N ILE A 66 -3.59 8.71 -1.34
CA ILE A 66 -2.27 8.53 -0.73
C ILE A 66 -1.18 9.01 -1.68
N LEU A 67 -0.06 9.51 -1.16
CA LEU A 67 1.09 9.90 -1.96
C LEU A 67 1.84 8.65 -2.47
N GLN A 68 2.38 8.73 -3.70
CA GLN A 68 3.23 7.68 -4.26
C GLN A 68 4.40 7.31 -3.35
N SER A 69 5.06 8.31 -2.76
CA SER A 69 6.17 8.06 -1.82
C SER A 69 5.74 7.29 -0.57
N GLU A 70 4.49 7.39 -0.14
CA GLU A 70 4.02 6.68 1.05
C GLU A 70 3.74 5.21 0.75
N VAL A 71 3.07 4.91 -0.37
CA VAL A 71 2.89 3.53 -0.83
C VAL A 71 4.25 2.87 -1.08
N PHE A 72 5.15 3.58 -1.77
CA PHE A 72 6.51 3.12 -2.01
C PHE A 72 7.26 2.79 -0.71
N ASN A 73 7.20 3.67 0.28
CA ASN A 73 7.92 3.45 1.53
C ASN A 73 7.40 2.26 2.33
N GLU A 74 6.08 2.00 2.33
CA GLU A 74 5.56 0.80 3.01
C GLU A 74 5.88 -0.46 2.20
N LEU A 75 5.72 -0.47 0.87
CA LEU A 75 6.10 -1.62 0.03
C LEU A 75 7.60 -1.91 0.06
N LEU A 76 8.46 -0.90 0.10
CA LEU A 76 9.91 -1.10 0.19
C LEU A 76 10.28 -1.81 1.51
N LYS A 77 9.59 -1.53 2.62
CA LYS A 77 9.80 -2.26 3.87
C LYS A 77 9.43 -3.73 3.72
N VAL A 78 8.27 -4.03 3.15
CA VAL A 78 7.83 -5.40 2.86
C VAL A 78 8.88 -6.13 2.01
N VAL A 79 9.31 -5.50 0.92
CA VAL A 79 10.30 -6.07 -0.01
C VAL A 79 11.63 -6.34 0.68
N THR A 80 12.07 -5.42 1.55
CA THR A 80 13.34 -5.55 2.26
C THR A 80 13.26 -6.62 3.36
N ALA A 81 12.16 -6.64 4.13
CA ALA A 81 11.95 -7.59 5.21
C ALA A 81 11.79 -9.04 4.70
N HIS A 82 11.10 -9.21 3.57
CA HIS A 82 10.75 -10.50 3.00
C HIS A 82 11.53 -10.86 1.73
N LYS A 83 12.70 -10.25 1.51
CA LYS A 83 13.51 -10.42 0.28
C LYS A 83 13.66 -11.88 -0.16
N ARG A 84 14.12 -12.75 0.74
CA ARG A 84 14.33 -14.19 0.43
C ARG A 84 13.03 -14.90 0.04
N TRP A 85 11.92 -14.54 0.68
CA TRP A 85 10.61 -15.12 0.39
C TRP A 85 10.10 -14.65 -0.98
N ILE A 86 10.28 -13.36 -1.31
CA ILE A 86 9.91 -12.78 -2.61
C ILE A 86 10.75 -13.40 -3.73
N GLU A 87 12.05 -13.58 -3.51
CA GLU A 87 12.94 -14.28 -4.45
C GLU A 87 12.45 -15.71 -4.70
N SER A 88 12.07 -16.45 -3.66
CA SER A 88 11.68 -17.86 -3.82
C SER A 88 10.26 -18.07 -4.37
N HIS A 89 9.28 -17.26 -3.98
CA HIS A 89 7.87 -17.45 -4.37
C HIS A 89 7.49 -16.60 -5.60
N LEU A 90 8.02 -15.38 -5.67
CA LEU A 90 7.63 -14.40 -6.68
C LEU A 90 8.71 -14.19 -7.75
N ASP A 91 9.89 -14.83 -7.65
CA ASP A 91 10.97 -14.76 -8.64
C ASP A 91 11.43 -13.32 -8.93
N MET A 92 11.29 -12.42 -7.93
CA MET A 92 11.49 -10.97 -8.09
C MET A 92 10.76 -10.36 -9.31
N LYS A 93 9.62 -10.95 -9.69
CA LYS A 93 8.72 -10.46 -10.75
C LYS A 93 7.70 -9.48 -10.19
N ALA A 94 7.77 -8.23 -10.66
CA ALA A 94 6.93 -7.15 -10.15
C ALA A 94 5.43 -7.39 -10.40
N ASP A 95 5.09 -8.05 -11.51
CA ASP A 95 3.73 -8.50 -11.84
C ASP A 95 3.17 -9.51 -10.84
N ARG A 96 3.99 -10.43 -10.32
CA ARG A 96 3.58 -11.38 -9.28
C ARG A 96 3.36 -10.71 -7.92
N CYS A 97 4.25 -9.80 -7.53
CA CYS A 97 4.05 -9.01 -6.31
C CYS A 97 2.88 -8.04 -6.44
N TYR A 98 2.68 -7.44 -7.61
CA TYR A 98 1.48 -6.70 -7.92
C TYR A 98 0.23 -7.55 -7.73
N ALA A 99 0.19 -8.77 -8.27
CA ALA A 99 -0.95 -9.68 -8.10
C ALA A 99 -1.25 -9.96 -6.62
N LEU A 100 -0.22 -10.21 -5.80
CA LEU A 100 -0.35 -10.41 -4.35
C LEU A 100 -0.99 -9.19 -3.66
N VAL A 101 -0.40 -8.00 -3.86
CA VAL A 101 -0.89 -6.78 -3.21
C VAL A 101 -2.30 -6.41 -3.73
N ARG A 102 -2.53 -6.56 -5.03
CA ARG A 102 -3.82 -6.32 -5.67
C ARG A 102 -4.91 -7.22 -5.10
N ASP A 103 -4.67 -8.53 -5.03
CA ASP A 103 -5.66 -9.50 -4.60
C ASP A 103 -5.93 -9.39 -3.09
N TYR A 104 -4.91 -9.09 -2.29
CA TYR A 104 -5.10 -8.68 -0.91
C TYR A 104 -6.04 -7.46 -0.79
N LEU A 105 -5.76 -6.38 -1.51
CA LEU A 105 -6.60 -5.18 -1.48
C LEU A 105 -8.00 -5.40 -2.05
N LYS A 106 -8.17 -6.31 -3.01
CA LYS A 106 -9.50 -6.73 -3.49
C LYS A 106 -10.27 -7.44 -2.39
N GLY A 107 -9.66 -8.39 -1.69
CA GLY A 107 -10.31 -9.09 -0.57
C GLY A 107 -10.69 -8.14 0.56
N VAL A 108 -9.83 -7.16 0.88
CA VAL A 108 -10.17 -6.08 1.82
C VAL A 108 -11.36 -5.25 1.31
N LYS A 109 -11.34 -4.86 0.04
CA LYS A 109 -12.43 -4.09 -0.58
C LYS A 109 -13.75 -4.86 -0.58
N ASP A 110 -13.74 -6.17 -0.74
CA ASP A 110 -14.98 -6.96 -0.72
C ASP A 110 -15.62 -6.97 0.67
N VAL A 111 -14.82 -7.13 1.72
CA VAL A 111 -15.31 -7.10 3.11
C VAL A 111 -15.69 -5.69 3.54
N MET A 112 -14.89 -4.69 3.16
CA MET A 112 -15.04 -3.29 3.58
C MET A 112 -15.71 -2.42 2.51
N GLY A 113 -16.45 -3.04 1.60
CA GLY A 113 -17.02 -2.40 0.40
C GLY A 113 -17.97 -1.26 0.72
N GLU A 114 -18.68 -1.34 1.87
CA GLU A 114 -19.54 -0.26 2.34
C GLU A 114 -18.76 1.05 2.55
N ILE A 115 -17.51 1.00 3.00
CA ILE A 115 -16.74 2.21 3.35
C ILE A 115 -15.58 2.50 2.38
N TRP A 116 -15.35 1.61 1.42
CA TRP A 116 -14.27 1.76 0.44
C TRP A 116 -14.49 2.97 -0.46
N GLY A 117 -13.59 3.96 -0.40
CA GLY A 117 -13.66 5.17 -1.21
C GLY A 117 -14.71 6.18 -0.73
N GLN A 118 -15.44 5.91 0.36
CA GLN A 118 -16.38 6.87 0.95
C GLN A 118 -15.65 7.88 1.85
N ASN A 119 -14.64 8.56 1.31
CA ASN A 119 -13.70 9.40 2.07
C ASN A 119 -14.35 10.62 2.74
N GLU A 120 -15.54 11.04 2.30
CA GLU A 120 -16.32 12.09 2.98
C GLU A 120 -16.83 11.66 4.36
N ARG A 121 -17.12 10.37 4.52
CA ARG A 121 -17.74 9.80 5.73
C ARG A 121 -16.82 8.89 6.52
N TYR A 122 -15.77 8.37 5.87
CA TYR A 122 -14.87 7.37 6.44
C TYR A 122 -13.40 7.68 6.15
N MET A 123 -12.53 7.16 6.99
CA MET A 123 -11.07 7.35 6.91
C MET A 123 -10.35 6.10 6.36
N PHE A 124 -11.09 5.06 5.97
CA PHE A 124 -10.56 3.73 5.68
C PHE A 124 -9.67 3.67 4.42
N THR A 125 -10.00 4.45 3.39
CA THR A 125 -9.19 4.55 2.15
C THR A 125 -8.28 5.78 2.15
N ARG A 126 -8.01 6.40 3.30
CA ARG A 126 -7.05 7.51 3.41
C ARG A 126 -5.65 7.01 3.75
N ASP A 127 -4.66 7.87 3.51
CA ASP A 127 -3.23 7.65 3.71
C ASP A 127 -2.86 6.78 4.94
N VAL A 128 -3.32 7.13 6.14
CA VAL A 128 -2.96 6.42 7.38
C VAL A 128 -3.49 4.99 7.43
N SER A 129 -4.69 4.78 6.89
CA SER A 129 -5.36 3.49 6.88
C SER A 129 -4.78 2.61 5.77
N LEU A 130 -4.56 3.17 4.57
CA LEU A 130 -3.90 2.45 3.47
C LEU A 130 -2.49 1.99 3.84
N LYS A 131 -1.72 2.81 4.57
CA LYS A 131 -0.41 2.41 5.10
C LYS A 131 -0.54 1.27 6.12
N ALA A 132 -1.57 1.30 6.96
CA ALA A 132 -1.83 0.23 7.92
C ALA A 132 -2.23 -1.09 7.21
N LEU A 133 -3.02 -1.03 6.14
CA LEU A 133 -3.35 -2.20 5.32
C LEU A 133 -2.09 -2.86 4.72
N ILE A 134 -1.17 -2.07 4.18
CA ILE A 134 0.09 -2.61 3.64
C ILE A 134 0.93 -3.28 4.75
N ARG A 135 0.89 -2.75 5.99
CA ARG A 135 1.57 -3.38 7.12
C ARG A 135 0.90 -4.66 7.59
N VAL A 136 -0.43 -4.76 7.54
CA VAL A 136 -1.10 -6.05 7.76
C VAL A 136 -0.62 -7.06 6.72
N LEU A 137 -0.53 -6.69 5.44
CA LEU A 137 0.01 -7.59 4.42
C LEU A 137 1.44 -8.07 4.73
N ASP A 138 2.29 -7.20 5.27
CA ASP A 138 3.64 -7.55 5.76
C ASP A 138 3.60 -8.72 6.74
N ASP A 139 2.71 -8.67 7.73
CA ASP A 139 2.53 -9.76 8.70
C ASP A 139 1.91 -11.02 8.10
N LEU A 140 1.08 -10.88 7.06
CA LEU A 140 0.37 -12.01 6.44
C LEU A 140 1.24 -12.80 5.46
N ILE A 141 2.27 -12.19 4.88
CA ILE A 141 3.15 -12.83 3.88
C ILE A 141 3.84 -14.10 4.42
N VAL A 142 4.01 -14.20 5.74
CA VAL A 142 4.64 -15.37 6.38
C VAL A 142 3.67 -16.50 6.71
N ASP A 143 2.35 -16.28 6.58
CA ASP A 143 1.35 -17.31 6.75
C ASP A 143 1.33 -18.24 5.53
N ARG A 144 2.01 -19.39 5.67
CA ARG A 144 2.13 -20.39 4.62
C ARG A 144 0.78 -20.91 4.15
N LYS A 145 -0.20 -21.08 5.04
CA LYS A 145 -1.51 -21.63 4.66
C LYS A 145 -2.26 -20.64 3.79
N LEU A 146 -2.25 -19.37 4.19
CA LEU A 146 -2.87 -18.29 3.42
C LEU A 146 -2.23 -18.16 2.03
N ILE A 147 -0.91 -18.10 1.96
CA ILE A 147 -0.18 -17.95 0.70
C ILE A 147 -0.43 -19.13 -0.23
N SER A 148 -0.34 -20.38 0.26
CA SER A 148 -0.62 -21.55 -0.57
C SER A 148 -2.05 -21.55 -1.10
N ALA A 149 -3.04 -21.19 -0.27
CA ALA A 149 -4.42 -21.07 -0.72
C ALA A 149 -4.59 -19.99 -1.80
N TRP A 150 -3.91 -18.84 -1.66
CA TRP A 150 -3.92 -17.78 -2.66
C TRP A 150 -3.27 -18.22 -3.99
N GLU A 151 -2.14 -18.92 -3.95
CA GLU A 151 -1.44 -19.41 -5.15
C GLU A 151 -2.24 -20.47 -5.90
N GLU A 152 -2.91 -21.38 -5.17
CA GLU A 152 -3.76 -22.42 -5.72
C GLU A 152 -5.03 -21.86 -6.35
N GLN A 153 -5.74 -20.97 -5.64
CA GLN A 153 -7.00 -20.41 -6.12
C GLN A 153 -6.83 -19.29 -7.14
N ARG A 154 -5.67 -18.62 -7.14
CA ARG A 154 -5.36 -17.45 -7.97
C ARG A 154 -6.46 -16.37 -7.91
N SER A 155 -6.97 -16.13 -6.71
CA SER A 155 -8.09 -15.22 -6.47
C SER A 155 -7.91 -14.47 -5.15
N HIS A 156 -8.67 -13.38 -4.96
CA HIS A 156 -8.67 -12.61 -3.72
C HIS A 156 -9.43 -13.28 -2.55
N GLN A 157 -10.13 -14.39 -2.81
CA GLN A 157 -11.02 -15.03 -1.84
C GLN A 157 -10.33 -15.48 -0.55
N PRO A 158 -9.11 -16.06 -0.57
CA PRO A 158 -8.41 -16.40 0.68
C PRO A 158 -8.16 -15.18 1.57
N PHE A 159 -7.85 -14.02 0.99
CA PHE A 159 -7.71 -12.78 1.75
C PHE A 159 -9.04 -12.26 2.26
N ALA A 160 -10.11 -12.34 1.44
CA ALA A 160 -11.45 -11.90 1.84
C ALA A 160 -11.97 -12.70 3.04
N GLU A 161 -11.83 -14.03 3.03
CA GLU A 161 -12.25 -14.86 4.17
C GLU A 161 -11.42 -14.59 5.42
N LEU A 162 -10.11 -14.39 5.28
CA LEU A 162 -9.25 -14.03 6.41
C LEU A 162 -9.65 -12.71 7.06
N VAL A 163 -9.91 -11.66 6.26
CA VAL A 163 -10.20 -10.31 6.77
C VAL A 163 -11.68 -10.08 7.06
N LYS A 164 -12.54 -11.09 6.87
CA LYS A 164 -13.99 -11.03 7.13
C LYS A 164 -14.38 -10.42 8.49
N PRO A 165 -13.65 -10.68 9.61
CA PRO A 165 -13.96 -10.03 10.88
C PRO A 165 -13.89 -8.49 10.85
N TRP A 166 -13.18 -7.90 9.89
CA TRP A 166 -13.07 -6.44 9.75
C TRP A 166 -14.40 -5.75 9.45
N ALA A 167 -15.41 -6.47 8.96
CA ALA A 167 -16.76 -5.92 8.79
C ALA A 167 -17.32 -5.32 10.10
N THR A 168 -16.90 -5.85 11.26
CA THR A 168 -17.29 -5.31 12.58
C THR A 168 -16.64 -3.95 12.90
N LEU A 169 -15.56 -3.58 12.20
CA LEU A 169 -14.77 -2.38 12.42
C LEU A 169 -15.27 -1.16 11.63
N VAL A 170 -16.30 -1.31 10.80
CA VAL A 170 -16.83 -0.24 9.92
C VAL A 170 -17.06 1.08 10.69
N LYS A 171 -17.61 1.00 11.90
CA LYS A 171 -17.88 2.17 12.74
C LYS A 171 -16.61 2.86 13.24
N ASP A 172 -15.54 2.11 13.47
CA ASP A 172 -14.27 2.65 13.98
C ASP A 172 -13.67 3.65 12.97
N PHE A 173 -13.90 3.43 11.68
CA PHE A 173 -13.37 4.24 10.59
C PHE A 173 -14.25 5.43 10.18
N ARG A 174 -15.38 5.72 10.85
CA ARG A 174 -16.14 6.95 10.58
C ARG A 174 -15.23 8.18 10.73
N ALA A 175 -15.39 9.18 9.87
CA ALA A 175 -14.60 10.41 9.92
C ALA A 175 -14.84 11.15 11.24
N ASP A 176 -16.10 11.21 11.68
CA ASP A 176 -16.48 11.74 12.97
C ASP A 176 -15.96 10.86 14.12
N GLY A 177 -15.22 11.45 15.05
CA GLY A 177 -14.60 10.75 16.18
C GLY A 177 -13.39 9.86 15.82
N PHE A 178 -12.88 9.92 14.58
CA PHE A 178 -11.79 9.03 14.13
C PHE A 178 -10.51 9.21 14.95
N TYR A 179 -10.15 10.46 15.23
CA TYR A 179 -8.90 10.78 15.91
C TYR A 179 -8.95 10.44 17.40
N GLU A 180 -10.15 10.41 17.98
CA GLU A 180 -10.45 10.01 19.35
C GLU A 180 -10.39 8.48 19.48
N ARG A 181 -10.88 7.74 18.48
CA ARG A 181 -10.78 6.26 18.42
C ARG A 181 -9.37 5.78 18.10
N PHE A 182 -8.62 6.51 17.28
CA PHE A 182 -7.21 6.26 16.98
C PHE A 182 -6.29 7.41 17.45
N PRO A 183 -6.20 7.65 18.78
CA PRO A 183 -5.46 8.78 19.32
C PRO A 183 -3.97 8.53 19.18
N ALA A 184 -3.24 9.51 18.63
CA ALA A 184 -1.82 9.37 18.33
C ALA A 184 -1.14 10.74 18.29
N LYS A 185 0.13 10.80 18.71
CA LYS A 185 0.97 12.01 18.66
C LYS A 185 1.38 12.38 17.23
N GLY A 186 1.25 11.45 16.29
CA GLY A 186 1.58 11.69 14.89
C GLY A 186 1.12 10.56 13.97
N GLN A 187 1.35 10.75 12.67
CA GLN A 187 0.89 9.84 11.62
C GLN A 187 1.44 8.41 11.83
N LEU A 188 2.72 8.25 12.18
CA LEU A 188 3.35 6.93 12.34
C LEU A 188 2.71 6.11 13.47
N GLU A 189 2.46 6.75 14.62
CA GLU A 189 1.80 6.10 15.75
C GLU A 189 0.34 5.75 15.40
N ARG A 190 -0.35 6.62 14.66
CA ARG A 190 -1.72 6.32 14.20
C ARG A 190 -1.77 5.11 13.28
N VAL A 191 -0.86 5.05 12.29
CA VAL A 191 -0.73 3.89 11.40
C VAL A 191 -0.51 2.62 12.21
N ARG A 192 0.37 2.65 13.23
CA ARG A 192 0.61 1.50 14.11
C ARG A 192 -0.63 1.08 14.90
N LYS A 193 -1.42 2.03 15.40
CA LYS A 193 -2.67 1.71 16.13
C LYS A 193 -3.74 1.11 15.23
N ILE A 194 -3.92 1.65 14.02
CA ILE A 194 -4.85 1.10 13.04
C ILE A 194 -4.40 -0.31 12.64
N HIS A 195 -3.11 -0.49 12.37
CA HIS A 195 -2.50 -1.77 12.04
C HIS A 195 -2.75 -2.81 13.14
N GLN A 196 -2.48 -2.49 14.41
CA GLN A 196 -2.76 -3.40 15.52
C GLN A 196 -4.25 -3.73 15.62
N ARG A 197 -5.13 -2.72 15.50
CA ARG A 197 -6.59 -2.92 15.57
C ARG A 197 -7.10 -3.88 14.49
N LEU A 198 -6.52 -3.80 13.29
CA LEU A 198 -6.84 -4.68 12.17
C LEU A 198 -6.33 -6.11 12.41
N LEU A 199 -5.11 -6.26 12.96
CA LEU A 199 -4.56 -7.57 13.32
C LEU A 199 -5.35 -8.24 14.45
N ASP A 200 -5.68 -7.49 15.51
CA ASP A 200 -6.44 -8.02 16.65
C ASP A 200 -7.78 -8.61 16.21
N ALA A 201 -8.41 -8.01 15.19
CA ALA A 201 -9.69 -8.48 14.67
C ALA A 201 -9.60 -9.79 13.87
N ILE A 202 -8.43 -10.16 13.32
CA ILE A 202 -8.26 -11.43 12.56
C ILE A 202 -7.66 -12.56 13.42
N VAL A 203 -7.03 -12.22 14.55
CA VAL A 203 -6.44 -13.20 15.48
C VAL A 203 -7.39 -13.56 16.62
N GLY A 204 -8.26 -12.62 17.03
CA GLY A 204 -9.26 -12.82 18.08
C GLY A 204 -10.53 -13.52 17.60
#